data_AF-R8Y5X4-F1
#
_entry.id   AF-R8Y5X4-F1
#
_cell.length_a   1.000
_cell.length_b   1.000
_cell.length_c   1.000
_cell.angle_alpha   90.00
_cell.angle_beta   90.00
_cell.angle_gamma   90.00
#
_symmetry.space_group_name_H-M   'P 1'
#
loop_
_entity.id
_entity.type
_entity.pdbx_description
1 polymer ?
#
loop_
_entity_poly.entity_id
_entity_poly.type
_entity_poly.pdbx_seq_one_letter_code
_entity_poly.pdbx_strand_id
1 'polypeptide(L)'
;MYQSFIGNLKNQTNNFFLLHWSKDLLGDAPQWSELHTDFSKSIPSYDKQGVYAFIKGDEVTYIGVGTSRGSGRYKGNGLSARVMKYCRYIDKNTYGPVDERLKEADAIMTIGFEPEHAYIANSLEIYLISKLHPKYNFIKVGM
;
A
#
# COMPACT_ATOMS: atom_id res chain seq x y z
N MET A 1 21.39 9.79 -1.65
CA MET A 1 19.98 10.07 -1.95
C MET A 1 19.38 8.77 -2.46
N TYR A 2 18.62 8.05 -1.63
CA TYR A 2 17.93 6.83 -2.09
C TYR A 2 16.71 7.29 -2.88
N GLN A 3 16.65 6.99 -4.17
CA GLN A 3 15.49 7.35 -4.98
C GLN A 3 14.34 6.35 -4.70
N SER A 4 13.21 6.87 -4.26
CA SER A 4 11.98 6.13 -3.93
C SER A 4 11.10 5.95 -5.17
N PHE A 5 11.57 5.21 -6.17
CA PHE A 5 10.80 4.93 -7.39
C PHE A 5 10.03 3.61 -7.33
N ILE A 6 8.99 3.46 -8.17
CA ILE A 6 8.20 2.21 -8.31
C ILE A 6 9.11 0.99 -8.55
N GLY A 7 10.15 1.12 -9.37
CA GLY A 7 11.11 0.03 -9.61
C GLY A 7 11.82 -0.42 -8.33
N ASN A 8 12.20 0.52 -7.47
CA ASN A 8 12.82 0.23 -6.18
C ASN A 8 11.80 -0.38 -5.20
N LEU A 9 10.54 0.06 -5.21
CA LEU A 9 9.44 -0.56 -4.44
C LEU A 9 9.29 -2.04 -4.75
N LYS A 10 9.22 -2.39 -6.05
CA LYS A 10 9.10 -3.78 -6.51
C LYS A 10 10.35 -4.59 -6.13
N ASN A 11 11.54 -4.04 -6.35
CA ASN A 11 12.80 -4.71 -5.99
C ASN A 11 12.90 -4.99 -4.47
N GLN A 12 12.65 -3.99 -3.62
CA GLN A 12 12.70 -4.17 -2.18
C GLN A 12 11.63 -5.13 -1.67
N THR A 13 10.45 -5.14 -2.29
CA THR A 13 9.39 -6.11 -1.97
C THR A 13 9.83 -7.54 -2.31
N ASN A 14 10.47 -7.73 -3.46
CA ASN A 14 11.02 -9.03 -3.83
C ASN A 14 12.13 -9.47 -2.86
N ASN A 15 13.02 -8.57 -2.46
CA ASN A 15 14.05 -8.86 -1.45
C ASN A 15 13.45 -9.27 -0.11
N PHE A 16 12.37 -8.61 0.31
CA PHE A 16 11.64 -8.98 1.52
C PHE A 16 11.06 -10.40 1.40
N PHE A 17 10.41 -10.74 0.28
CA PHE A 17 9.85 -12.07 0.10
C PHE A 17 10.90 -13.17 -0.06
N LEU A 18 12.08 -12.88 -0.63
CA LEU A 18 13.19 -13.83 -0.66
C LEU A 18 13.63 -14.26 0.75
N LEU A 19 13.49 -13.38 1.74
CA LEU A 19 13.88 -13.64 3.13
C LEU A 19 12.74 -14.22 3.99
N HIS A 20 11.49 -13.94 3.62
CA HIS A 20 10.34 -14.10 4.52
C HIS A 20 9.16 -14.88 3.92
N TRP A 21 9.23 -15.30 2.66
CA TRP A 21 8.17 -16.04 1.98
C TRP A 21 8.68 -17.39 1.48
N SER A 22 8.08 -18.48 1.97
CA SER A 22 8.39 -19.82 1.49
C SER A 22 7.56 -20.16 0.27
N LYS A 23 8.17 -20.16 -0.92
CA LYS A 23 7.49 -20.52 -2.17
C LYS A 23 7.00 -21.97 -2.16
N ASP A 24 7.77 -22.89 -1.57
CA ASP A 24 7.41 -24.31 -1.53
C ASP A 24 6.17 -24.58 -0.66
N LEU A 25 5.97 -23.79 0.40
CA LEU A 25 4.85 -23.95 1.32
C LEU A 25 3.64 -23.09 0.96
N LEU A 26 3.87 -21.87 0.47
CA LEU A 26 2.86 -20.83 0.32
C LEU A 26 2.54 -20.48 -1.13
N GLY A 27 3.30 -21.03 -2.09
CA GLY A 27 3.20 -20.67 -3.50
C GLY A 27 3.84 -19.31 -3.82
N ASP A 28 3.45 -18.71 -4.95
CA ASP A 28 4.02 -17.43 -5.37
C ASP A 28 3.64 -16.30 -4.41
N ALA A 29 4.62 -15.46 -4.09
CA ALA A 29 4.41 -14.29 -3.24
C ALA A 29 3.47 -13.29 -3.95
N PRO A 30 2.60 -12.58 -3.20
CA PRO A 30 1.72 -11.59 -3.78
C PRO A 30 2.53 -10.49 -4.48
N GLN A 31 1.95 -9.93 -5.54
CA GLN A 31 2.58 -8.90 -6.35
C GLN A 31 1.87 -7.57 -6.18
N TRP A 32 2.60 -6.49 -6.38
CA TRP A 32 2.00 -5.17 -6.51
C TRP A 32 1.07 -5.12 -7.74
N SER A 33 -0.09 -4.50 -7.57
CA SER A 33 -0.99 -4.17 -8.66
C SER A 33 -0.32 -3.25 -9.69
N GLU A 34 -0.93 -3.13 -10.86
CA GLU A 34 -0.65 -2.00 -11.75
C GLU A 34 -1.03 -0.66 -11.10
N LEU A 35 -0.53 0.44 -11.68
CA LEU A 35 -0.89 1.79 -11.27
C LEU A 35 -2.40 2.00 -11.43
N HIS A 36 -3.05 2.45 -10.36
CA HIS A 36 -4.46 2.77 -10.35
C HIS A 36 -4.64 4.28 -10.18
N THR A 37 -5.11 4.94 -11.23
CA THR A 37 -5.27 6.41 -11.29
C THR A 37 -6.70 6.89 -11.05
N ASP A 38 -7.70 6.00 -11.19
CA ASP A 38 -9.12 6.36 -11.04
C ASP A 38 -9.65 5.98 -9.65
N PHE A 39 -9.41 6.85 -8.67
CA PHE A 39 -9.86 6.66 -7.29
C PHE A 39 -11.40 6.56 -7.13
N SER A 40 -12.20 6.91 -8.15
CA SER A 40 -13.66 6.71 -8.10
C SER A 40 -14.04 5.23 -8.21
N LYS A 41 -13.12 4.37 -8.64
CA LYS A 41 -13.27 2.92 -8.72
C LYS A 41 -12.71 2.25 -7.49
N SER A 42 -13.11 1.00 -7.28
CA SER A 42 -12.49 0.15 -6.28
C SER A 42 -10.99 0.01 -6.57
N ILE A 43 -10.17 0.30 -5.57
CA ILE A 43 -8.72 0.07 -5.65
C ILE A 43 -8.43 -1.43 -5.90
N PRO A 44 -7.29 -1.78 -6.49
CA PRO A 44 -6.88 -3.16 -6.59
C PRO A 44 -6.79 -3.81 -5.20
N SER A 45 -7.16 -5.09 -5.10
CA SER A 45 -7.17 -5.84 -3.82
C SER A 45 -8.02 -5.19 -2.71
N TYR A 46 -9.08 -4.43 -3.06
CA TYR A 46 -9.95 -3.73 -2.10
C TYR A 46 -10.55 -4.64 -1.02
N ASP A 47 -10.71 -5.92 -1.33
CA ASP A 47 -11.28 -6.99 -0.52
C ASP A 47 -10.23 -7.72 0.35
N LYS A 48 -8.97 -7.30 0.29
CA LYS A 48 -7.86 -7.93 1.02
C LYS A 48 -7.30 -7.03 2.12
N GLN A 49 -6.56 -7.67 3.03
CA GLN A 49 -5.61 -6.98 3.90
C GLN A 49 -4.28 -6.85 3.15
N GLY A 50 -3.51 -5.80 3.42
CA GLY A 50 -2.25 -5.63 2.70
C GLY A 50 -1.59 -4.28 2.86
N VAL A 51 -0.70 -3.98 1.92
CA VAL A 51 0.04 -2.71 1.86
C VAL A 51 -0.42 -1.92 0.64
N TYR A 52 -0.45 -0.61 0.76
CA TYR A 52 -0.70 0.32 -0.35
C TYR A 52 0.41 1.37 -0.42
N ALA A 53 0.66 1.86 -1.63
CA ALA A 53 1.62 2.91 -1.91
C ALA A 53 0.96 4.01 -2.76
N PHE A 54 1.03 5.26 -2.31
CA PHE A 54 0.62 6.42 -3.10
C PHE A 54 1.78 6.93 -3.93
N ILE A 55 1.49 7.23 -5.19
CA ILE A 55 2.48 7.49 -6.23
C ILE A 55 2.23 8.87 -6.82
N LYS A 56 3.33 9.59 -7.09
CA LYS A 56 3.33 10.83 -7.88
C LYS A 56 4.28 10.65 -9.06
N GLY A 57 3.72 10.48 -10.26
CA GLY A 57 4.51 10.10 -11.43
C GLY A 57 5.11 8.71 -11.26
N ASP A 58 6.43 8.63 -11.04
CA ASP A 58 7.16 7.39 -10.73
C ASP A 58 7.63 7.30 -9.27
N GLU A 59 7.42 8.35 -8.48
CA GLU A 59 7.85 8.46 -7.09
C GLU A 59 6.83 7.84 -6.13
N VAL A 60 7.30 6.96 -5.25
CA VAL A 60 6.57 6.47 -4.08
C VAL A 60 6.66 7.53 -2.98
N THR A 61 5.52 8.18 -2.71
CA THR A 61 5.45 9.32 -1.78
C THR A 61 4.99 8.92 -0.38
N TYR A 62 4.20 7.85 -0.28
CA TYR A 62 3.69 7.32 0.97
C TYR A 62 3.40 5.82 0.84
N ILE A 63 3.69 5.07 1.89
CA ILE A 63 3.38 3.65 2.04
C ILE A 63 2.56 3.49 3.32
N GLY A 64 1.52 2.66 3.26
CA GLY A 64 0.74 2.35 4.45
C GLY A 64 0.17 0.94 4.42
N VAL A 65 -0.26 0.48 5.59
CA VAL A 65 -0.89 -0.84 5.75
C VAL A 65 -2.40 -0.72 6.01
N GLY A 66 -3.16 -1.65 5.43
CA GLY A 66 -4.57 -1.86 5.67
C GLY A 66 -4.81 -3.30 6.15
N THR A 67 -4.74 -3.54 7.45
CA THR A 67 -4.85 -4.87 8.08
C THR A 67 -6.08 -5.02 8.97
N SER A 68 -7.09 -4.16 8.84
CA SER A 68 -8.35 -4.33 9.57
C SER A 68 -8.96 -5.71 9.29
N ARG A 69 -9.36 -6.43 10.34
CA ARG A 69 -10.01 -7.75 10.21
C ARG A 69 -11.42 -7.64 9.60
N GLY A 70 -12.05 -6.47 9.71
CA GLY A 70 -13.44 -6.26 9.30
C GLY A 70 -14.42 -7.19 10.05
N SER A 71 -15.68 -7.20 9.60
CA SER A 71 -16.70 -8.12 10.09
C SER A 71 -17.79 -8.34 9.04
N GLY A 72 -18.59 -9.41 9.20
CA GLY A 72 -19.67 -9.76 8.28
C GLY A 72 -19.18 -9.88 6.83
N ARG A 73 -19.91 -9.25 5.90
CA ARG A 73 -19.57 -9.22 4.46
C ARG A 73 -18.27 -8.51 4.10
N TYR A 74 -17.63 -7.83 5.06
CA TYR A 74 -16.40 -7.06 4.86
C TYR A 74 -15.21 -7.63 5.64
N LYS A 75 -15.32 -8.90 6.08
CA LYS A 75 -14.23 -9.60 6.75
C LYS A 75 -13.03 -9.70 5.79
N GLY A 76 -11.88 -9.20 6.23
CA GLY A 76 -10.66 -9.16 5.43
C GLY A 76 -10.48 -7.91 4.55
N ASN A 77 -11.45 -7.00 4.48
CA ASN A 77 -11.38 -5.80 3.62
C ASN A 77 -10.53 -4.67 4.23
N GLY A 78 -9.29 -4.98 4.63
CA GLY A 78 -8.41 -4.06 5.33
C GLY A 78 -7.93 -2.87 4.48
N LEU A 79 -7.61 -3.12 3.20
CA LEU A 79 -7.12 -2.11 2.27
C LEU A 79 -8.18 -1.06 1.98
N SER A 80 -9.37 -1.46 1.53
CA SER A 80 -10.46 -0.50 1.27
C SER A 80 -10.86 0.27 2.52
N ALA A 81 -10.99 -0.39 3.68
CA ALA A 81 -11.32 0.27 4.93
C ALA A 81 -10.29 1.33 5.35
N ARG A 82 -9.01 1.16 4.98
CA ARG A 82 -7.96 2.14 5.26
C ARG A 82 -7.91 3.25 4.22
N VAL A 83 -7.87 2.91 2.94
CA VAL A 83 -7.73 3.89 1.84
C VAL A 83 -8.94 4.81 1.75
N MET A 84 -10.15 4.28 1.96
CA MET A 84 -11.36 5.10 2.01
C MET A 84 -11.34 6.13 3.15
N LYS A 85 -10.47 6.04 4.15
CA LYS A 85 -10.35 7.12 5.16
C LYS A 85 -9.67 8.36 4.58
N TYR A 86 -8.84 8.18 3.56
CA TYR A 86 -8.09 9.26 2.93
C TYR A 86 -8.79 9.85 1.71
N CYS A 87 -9.76 9.16 1.11
CA CYS A 87 -10.36 9.60 -0.15
C CYS A 87 -11.79 10.13 0.03
N ARG A 88 -12.11 11.26 -0.62
CA ARG A 88 -13.43 11.89 -0.62
C ARG A 88 -13.69 12.53 -2.00
N TYR A 89 -14.91 13.00 -2.22
CA TYR A 89 -15.18 13.95 -3.30
C TYR A 89 -14.49 15.28 -2.98
N ILE A 90 -13.53 15.67 -3.82
CA ILE A 90 -12.82 16.95 -3.77
C ILE A 90 -13.70 18.04 -4.39
N ASP A 91 -14.39 17.69 -5.48
CA ASP A 91 -15.40 18.50 -6.15
C ASP A 91 -16.54 17.62 -6.68
N LYS A 92 -17.42 18.17 -7.54
CA LYS A 92 -18.60 17.46 -8.09
C LYS A 92 -18.26 16.22 -8.92
N ASN A 93 -17.07 16.17 -9.53
CA ASN A 93 -16.67 15.14 -10.49
C ASN A 93 -15.40 14.38 -10.06
N THR A 94 -14.63 14.92 -9.12
CA THR A 94 -13.34 14.36 -8.71
C THR A 94 -13.43 13.69 -7.35
N TYR A 95 -13.26 12.37 -7.31
CA TYR A 95 -13.05 11.61 -6.08
C TYR A 95 -11.56 11.25 -5.95
N GLY A 96 -10.94 11.51 -4.80
CA GLY A 96 -9.51 11.30 -4.64
C GLY A 96 -9.01 11.57 -3.21
N PRO A 97 -7.70 11.44 -2.97
CA PRO A 97 -7.10 11.66 -1.66
C PRO A 97 -7.24 13.12 -1.20
N VAL A 98 -7.73 13.32 0.03
CA VAL A 98 -7.88 14.64 0.69
C VAL A 98 -6.93 14.84 1.86
N ASP A 99 -6.21 13.79 2.29
CA ASP A 99 -5.15 13.94 3.28
C ASP A 99 -4.02 14.78 2.70
N GLU A 100 -3.54 15.78 3.44
CA GLU A 100 -2.50 16.71 3.00
C GLU A 100 -1.21 16.02 2.52
N ARG A 101 -0.92 14.83 3.05
CA ARG A 101 0.21 14.00 2.64
C ARG A 101 -0.01 13.29 1.31
N LEU A 102 -1.25 13.13 0.89
CA LEU A 102 -1.62 12.22 -0.20
C LEU A 102 -2.25 12.96 -1.38
N LYS A 103 -2.68 14.22 -1.20
CA LYS A 103 -3.39 15.01 -2.21
C LYS A 103 -2.63 15.25 -3.52
N GLU A 104 -1.30 15.13 -3.50
CA GLU A 104 -0.47 15.27 -4.70
C GLU A 104 -0.35 13.98 -5.52
N ALA A 105 -0.69 12.84 -4.92
CA ALA A 105 -0.59 11.54 -5.57
C ALA A 105 -1.58 11.43 -6.73
N ASP A 106 -1.09 10.95 -7.88
CA ASP A 106 -1.90 10.70 -9.08
C ASP A 106 -2.22 9.22 -9.27
N ALA A 107 -1.61 8.33 -8.50
CA ALA A 107 -1.94 6.92 -8.51
C ALA A 107 -1.78 6.25 -7.13
N ILE A 108 -2.35 5.06 -7.02
CA ILE A 108 -2.13 4.12 -5.92
C ILE A 108 -1.77 2.74 -6.48
N MET A 109 -0.90 2.03 -5.77
CA MET A 109 -0.65 0.61 -5.98
C MET A 109 -0.97 -0.13 -4.69
N THR A 110 -1.41 -1.38 -4.79
CA THR A 110 -1.67 -2.23 -3.62
C THR A 110 -1.04 -3.61 -3.79
N ILE A 111 -0.74 -4.24 -2.67
CA ILE A 111 -0.35 -5.64 -2.59
C ILE A 111 -1.22 -6.30 -1.52
N GLY A 112 -2.11 -7.20 -1.96
CA GLY A 112 -3.08 -7.87 -1.10
C GLY A 112 -2.63 -9.27 -0.69
N PHE A 113 -2.93 -9.64 0.55
CA PHE A 113 -2.64 -10.95 1.14
C PHE A 113 -3.94 -11.67 1.45
N GLU A 114 -3.91 -13.00 1.35
CA GLU A 114 -4.96 -13.84 1.93
C GLU A 114 -4.99 -13.68 3.46
N PRO A 115 -6.16 -13.82 4.10
CA PRO A 115 -6.34 -13.56 5.54
C PRO A 115 -5.34 -14.30 6.44
N GLU A 116 -4.96 -15.52 6.08
CA GLU A 116 -4.04 -16.38 6.82
C GLU A 116 -2.61 -15.81 6.84
N HIS A 117 -2.24 -15.02 5.83
CA HIS A 117 -0.91 -14.45 5.64
C HIS A 117 -0.87 -12.93 5.86
N ALA A 118 -2.02 -12.30 6.11
CA ALA A 118 -2.16 -10.85 6.23
C ALA A 118 -1.29 -10.22 7.34
N TYR A 119 -0.85 -11.00 8.32
CA TYR A 119 0.06 -10.52 9.37
C TYR A 119 1.40 -10.01 8.81
N ILE A 120 1.87 -10.57 7.68
CA ILE A 120 3.11 -10.19 7.01
C ILE A 120 3.07 -8.76 6.47
N ALA A 121 1.88 -8.24 6.14
CA ALA A 121 1.72 -6.90 5.58
C ALA A 121 2.30 -5.79 6.47
N ASN A 122 2.20 -5.91 7.80
CA ASN A 122 2.77 -4.91 8.71
C ASN A 122 4.31 -4.93 8.66
N SER A 123 4.93 -6.11 8.63
CA SER A 123 6.38 -6.25 8.50
C SER A 123 6.88 -5.72 7.17
N LEU A 124 6.13 -5.96 6.07
CA LEU A 124 6.45 -5.43 4.75
C LEU A 124 6.36 -3.89 4.73
N GLU A 125 5.32 -3.28 5.31
CA GLU A 125 5.20 -1.82 5.42
C GLU A 125 6.42 -1.21 6.12
N ILE A 126 6.75 -1.70 7.31
CA ILE A 126 7.89 -1.21 8.11
C ILE A 126 9.20 -1.36 7.31
N TYR A 127 9.41 -2.54 6.71
CA TYR A 127 10.58 -2.80 5.90
C TYR A 127 10.69 -1.81 4.74
N LEU A 128 9.63 -1.63 3.95
CA LEU A 128 9.66 -0.75 2.78
C LEU A 128 9.85 0.73 3.16
N ILE A 129 9.22 1.21 4.23
CA ILE A 129 9.45 2.56 4.73
C ILE A 129 10.92 2.75 5.10
N SER A 130 11.54 1.77 5.77
CA SER A 130 12.96 1.83 6.16
C SER A 130 13.93 1.79 4.98
N LYS A 131 13.54 1.22 3.84
CA LYS A 131 14.39 1.12 2.64
C LYS A 131 14.21 2.32 1.71
N LEU A 132 12.96 2.78 1.55
CA LEU A 132 12.60 3.75 0.53
C LEU A 132 12.52 5.18 1.07
N HIS A 133 12.33 5.35 2.38
CA HIS A 133 12.16 6.66 3.02
C HIS A 133 11.16 7.58 2.30
N PRO A 134 9.91 7.14 2.00
CA PRO A 134 8.96 7.98 1.27
C PRO A 134 8.71 9.29 2.00
N LYS A 135 8.62 10.41 1.25
CA LYS A 135 8.59 11.77 1.81
C LYS A 135 7.54 11.99 2.92
N TYR A 136 6.41 11.29 2.87
CA TYR A 136 5.33 11.46 3.83
C TYR A 136 5.20 10.36 4.89
N ASN A 137 6.08 9.35 4.87
CA ASN A 137 6.23 8.44 5.99
C ASN A 137 7.18 9.07 7.01
N PHE A 138 6.63 9.89 7.90
CA PHE A 138 7.37 10.52 8.99
C PHE A 138 8.15 9.47 9.79
N ILE A 139 9.48 9.51 9.70
CA ILE A 139 10.37 8.87 10.68
C ILE A 139 10.69 9.94 11.73
N LYS A 140 9.79 10.14 12.70
CA LYS A 140 10.19 10.79 13.95
C LYS A 140 10.96 9.74 14.77
N VAL A 141 12.26 9.59 14.50
CA VAL A 141 13.17 9.16 15.56
C VAL A 141 13.25 10.34 16.53
N GLY A 142 12.91 10.09 17.79
CA GLY A 142 12.97 11.10 18.84
C GLY A 142 14.35 11.76 18.88
N MET A 143 14.35 13.09 18.97
CA MET A 143 15.42 13.82 19.66
C MET A 143 15.33 13.52 21.15
#